data_AF-A0A7V6HGQ6-F1
#
_entry.id   AF-A0A7V6HGQ6-F1
#
_cell.length_a   1.000
_cell.length_b   1.000
_cell.length_c   1.000
_cell.angle_alpha   90.00
_cell.angle_beta   90.00
_cell.angle_gamma   90.00
#
_symmetry.space_group_name_H-M   'P 1'
#
loop_
_entity.id
_entity.type
_entity.pdbx_description
1 polymer ?
#
loop_
_entity_poly.entity_id
_entity_poly.type
_entity_poly.pdbx_seq_one_letter_code
_entity_poly.pdbx_strand_id
1 'polypeptide(L)'
;GVMIQLWTVNEAGWDDIVIYAWIDNDWVEVGRVPGEFVVGEGANAYSVVANGLAAGGAYYIKVIDEVGNVHLSLTPVAVDALQVDAVKLDLQYVTLRFNTEYGRHYQVEVSTDLVTWRTEYVSAPKANGGWTPFSTEPFMAGPDTHTEVRVPRNGRARAFFKIKCVER
;
A
#
# COMPACT_ATOMS: atom_id res chain seq x y z
N GLY A 1 4.11 -1.74 3.16
CA GLY A 1 2.96 -2.53 2.74
C GLY A 1 1.86 -1.65 2.29
N VAL A 2 0.70 -2.03 2.76
CA VAL A 2 -0.53 -1.26 2.77
C VAL A 2 -0.26 0.06 3.50
N MET A 3 -0.82 1.16 3.02
CA MET A 3 -0.83 2.40 3.79
C MET A 3 -2.13 2.45 4.59
N ILE A 4 -2.03 2.54 5.90
CA ILE A 4 -3.17 2.81 6.78
C ILE A 4 -3.25 4.31 6.97
N GLN A 5 -4.42 4.87 6.65
CA GLN A 5 -4.80 6.21 7.08
C GLN A 5 -5.51 6.08 8.43
N LEU A 6 -4.97 6.70 9.46
CA LEU A 6 -5.51 6.67 10.82
C LEU A 6 -5.96 8.07 11.21
N TRP A 7 -7.18 8.19 11.74
CA TRP A 7 -7.69 9.44 12.30
C TRP A 7 -7.94 9.26 13.79
N THR A 8 -7.26 10.05 14.62
CA THR A 8 -7.49 10.12 16.06
C THR A 8 -8.48 11.24 16.35
N VAL A 9 -9.25 11.09 17.42
CA VAL A 9 -10.17 12.13 17.92
C VAL A 9 -9.92 12.27 19.40
N ASN A 10 -9.63 13.51 19.82
CA ASN A 10 -9.36 13.82 21.22
C ASN A 10 -8.16 13.05 21.79
N GLU A 11 -7.10 12.98 20.99
CA GLU A 11 -5.76 12.54 21.38
C GLU A 11 -5.29 13.38 22.58
N ALA A 12 -4.63 12.75 23.54
CA ALA A 12 -4.28 13.37 24.83
C ALA A 12 -2.91 12.95 25.36
N GLY A 13 -2.17 12.12 24.62
CA GLY A 13 -0.84 11.64 25.00
C GLY A 13 0.20 11.79 23.89
N TRP A 14 1.38 11.22 24.16
CA TRP A 14 2.60 11.43 23.39
C TRP A 14 3.40 10.11 23.22
N ASP A 15 2.86 8.97 23.69
CA ASP A 15 3.46 7.66 23.50
C ASP A 15 3.08 7.07 22.12
N ASP A 16 3.58 5.89 21.80
CA ASP A 16 3.33 5.24 20.51
C ASP A 16 1.86 4.88 20.30
N ILE A 17 1.38 5.09 19.08
CA ILE A 17 0.14 4.46 18.59
C ILE A 17 0.51 3.18 17.84
N VAL A 18 -0.04 2.05 18.26
CA VAL A 18 0.30 0.73 17.70
C VAL A 18 -0.92 0.09 17.04
N ILE A 19 -0.75 -0.36 15.80
CA ILE A 19 -1.81 -0.94 14.96
C ILE A 19 -1.53 -2.44 14.81
N TYR A 20 -2.54 -3.24 15.12
CA TYR A 20 -2.54 -4.70 14.99
C TYR A 20 -3.63 -5.15 14.01
N ALA A 21 -3.39 -6.29 13.38
CA ALA A 21 -4.39 -7.01 12.60
C ALA A 21 -4.56 -8.44 13.13
N TRP A 22 -5.77 -8.97 13.05
CA TRP A 22 -6.06 -10.37 13.39
C TRP A 22 -5.61 -11.28 12.25
N ILE A 23 -4.54 -12.05 12.48
CA ILE A 23 -3.90 -12.92 11.48
C ILE A 23 -3.56 -14.24 12.18
N ASP A 24 -3.87 -15.37 11.53
CA ASP A 24 -3.57 -16.72 12.05
C ASP A 24 -3.98 -16.95 13.52
N ASN A 25 -5.13 -16.39 13.90
CA ASN A 25 -5.72 -16.48 15.23
C ASN A 25 -4.90 -15.76 16.34
N ASP A 26 -4.13 -14.73 15.96
CA ASP A 26 -3.42 -13.85 16.90
C ASP A 26 -3.44 -12.38 16.45
N TRP A 27 -3.18 -11.47 17.38
CA TRP A 27 -3.01 -10.04 17.10
C TRP A 27 -1.56 -9.76 16.72
N VAL A 28 -1.32 -9.57 15.43
CA VAL A 28 0.02 -9.26 14.88
C VAL A 28 0.16 -7.76 14.70
N GLU A 29 1.26 -7.17 15.20
CA GLU A 29 1.58 -5.76 14.94
C GLU A 29 1.85 -5.57 13.45
N VAL A 30 1.09 -4.68 12.83
CA VAL A 30 1.21 -4.37 11.40
C VAL A 30 1.78 -2.98 11.16
N GLY A 31 1.62 -2.03 12.09
CA GLY A 31 2.16 -0.67 11.92
C GLY A 31 2.22 0.12 13.23
N ARG A 32 2.96 1.23 13.22
CA ARG A 32 3.20 2.08 14.39
C ARG A 32 3.37 3.55 14.00
N VAL A 33 2.84 4.46 14.82
CA VAL A 33 3.25 5.86 14.88
C VAL A 33 4.11 6.02 16.13
N PRO A 34 5.44 6.18 16.00
CA PRO A 34 6.29 6.47 17.15
C PRO A 34 5.85 7.76 17.85
N GLY A 35 5.94 7.80 19.18
CA GLY A 35 5.48 8.92 20.00
C GLY A 35 6.13 10.27 19.64
N GLU A 36 7.35 10.27 19.11
CA GLU A 36 8.01 11.47 18.59
C GLU A 36 7.30 12.11 17.38
N PHE A 37 6.42 11.35 16.71
CA PHE A 37 5.60 11.80 15.58
C PHE A 37 4.13 11.99 15.94
N VAL A 38 3.72 11.69 17.18
CA VAL A 38 2.39 12.00 17.68
C VAL A 38 2.27 13.51 17.86
N VAL A 39 1.28 14.12 17.20
CA VAL A 39 1.21 15.58 17.05
C VAL A 39 0.62 16.27 18.29
N GLY A 40 0.32 15.52 19.35
CA GLY A 40 -0.22 16.00 20.61
C GLY A 40 -1.74 16.12 20.59
N GLU A 41 -2.28 16.99 21.46
CA GLU A 41 -3.72 17.00 21.77
C GLU A 41 -4.61 17.34 20.57
N GLY A 42 -5.76 16.65 20.46
CA GLY A 42 -6.81 17.00 19.49
C GLY A 42 -7.13 15.90 18.47
N ALA A 43 -7.52 16.30 17.25
CA ALA A 43 -7.84 15.36 16.18
C ALA A 43 -6.73 15.37 15.13
N ASN A 44 -6.04 14.25 14.95
CA ASN A 44 -4.89 14.15 14.06
C ASN A 44 -5.11 13.06 12.99
N ALA A 45 -4.31 13.15 11.93
CA ALA A 45 -4.33 12.21 10.82
C ALA A 45 -2.91 11.70 10.55
N TYR A 46 -2.76 10.38 10.55
CA TYR A 46 -1.49 9.70 10.36
C TYR A 46 -1.50 8.78 9.13
N SER A 47 -0.35 8.66 8.49
CA SER A 47 -0.10 7.74 7.38
C SER A 47 0.93 6.70 7.81
N VAL A 48 0.48 5.47 8.04
CA VAL A 48 1.33 4.39 8.56
C VAL A 48 1.57 3.34 7.49
N VAL A 49 2.83 2.97 7.27
CA VAL A 49 3.18 1.82 6.46
C VAL A 49 2.87 0.56 7.26
N ALA A 50 1.88 -0.21 6.83
CA ALA A 50 1.54 -1.49 7.43
C ALA A 50 2.28 -2.64 6.74
N ASN A 51 2.67 -3.66 7.50
CA ASN A 51 3.33 -4.88 7.02
C ASN A 51 2.46 -6.11 7.32
N GLY A 52 2.63 -7.20 6.57
CA GLY A 52 1.89 -8.45 6.79
C GLY A 52 0.42 -8.46 6.32
N LEU A 53 -0.10 -7.32 5.83
CA LEU A 53 -1.43 -7.24 5.24
C LEU A 53 -1.38 -7.54 3.74
N ALA A 54 -2.23 -8.48 3.29
CA ALA A 54 -2.41 -8.79 1.88
C ALA A 54 -3.51 -7.90 1.28
N ALA A 55 -3.25 -7.38 0.09
CA ALA A 55 -4.26 -6.65 -0.68
C ALA A 55 -5.35 -7.60 -1.18
N GLY A 56 -6.60 -7.12 -1.20
CA GLY A 56 -7.77 -7.95 -1.41
C GLY A 56 -8.21 -8.72 -0.16
N GLY A 57 -7.39 -8.74 0.89
CA GLY A 57 -7.76 -9.27 2.20
C GLY A 57 -8.63 -8.31 3.01
N ALA A 58 -9.27 -8.82 4.04
CA ALA A 58 -10.00 -8.02 5.02
C ALA A 58 -9.67 -8.50 6.44
N TYR A 59 -9.28 -7.58 7.32
CA TYR A 59 -8.75 -7.91 8.64
C TYR A 59 -9.48 -7.15 9.73
N TYR A 60 -9.72 -7.79 10.88
CA TYR A 60 -10.07 -7.04 12.08
C TYR A 60 -8.84 -6.25 12.54
N ILE A 61 -9.06 -4.98 12.87
CA ILE A 61 -8.00 -4.06 13.28
C ILE A 61 -8.17 -3.71 14.75
N LYS A 62 -7.05 -3.71 15.47
CA LYS A 62 -6.95 -3.22 16.84
C LYS A 62 -5.91 -2.11 16.88
N VAL A 63 -6.28 -0.95 17.42
CA VAL A 63 -5.36 0.16 17.66
C VAL A 63 -5.22 0.34 19.16
N ILE A 64 -3.98 0.41 19.65
CA ILE A 64 -3.67 0.88 20.99
C ILE A 64 -3.20 2.32 20.84
N ASP A 65 -3.91 3.25 21.46
CA ASP A 65 -3.59 4.67 21.36
C ASP A 65 -2.45 5.10 22.30
N GLU A 66 -2.06 6.36 22.19
CA GLU A 66 -0.93 6.98 22.86
C GLU A 66 -1.09 7.12 24.38
N VAL A 67 -2.25 6.73 24.94
CA VAL A 67 -2.50 6.64 26.39
C VAL A 67 -2.93 5.23 26.82
N GLY A 68 -2.86 4.26 25.90
CA GLY A 68 -3.09 2.84 26.16
C GLY A 68 -4.54 2.36 26.00
N ASN A 69 -5.47 3.18 25.50
CA ASN A 69 -6.82 2.69 25.21
C ASN A 69 -6.82 1.78 23.98
N VAL A 70 -7.71 0.79 24.02
CA VAL A 70 -7.87 -0.19 22.95
C VAL A 70 -9.09 0.16 22.11
N HIS A 71 -8.89 0.29 20.80
CA HIS A 71 -9.92 0.53 19.80
C HIS A 71 -9.99 -0.66 18.86
N LEU A 72 -11.18 -1.24 18.68
CA LEU A 72 -11.39 -2.43 17.85
C LEU A 72 -12.33 -2.12 16.69
N SER A 73 -11.99 -2.58 15.49
CA SER A 73 -12.94 -2.61 14.39
C SER A 73 -14.00 -3.68 14.66
N LEU A 74 -15.28 -3.32 14.49
CA LEU A 74 -16.39 -4.26 14.65
C LEU A 74 -16.60 -5.15 13.42
N THR A 75 -16.07 -4.71 12.29
CA THR A 75 -16.08 -5.43 11.02
C THR A 75 -14.65 -5.50 10.47
N PRO A 76 -14.33 -6.51 9.64
CA PRO A 76 -13.08 -6.54 8.90
C PRO A 76 -12.93 -5.29 8.01
N VAL A 77 -11.74 -4.70 8.02
CA VAL A 77 -11.36 -3.58 7.15
C VAL A 77 -10.69 -4.16 5.91
N ALA A 78 -11.25 -3.88 4.74
CA ALA A 78 -10.70 -4.31 3.46
C ALA A 78 -9.40 -3.57 3.14
N VAL A 79 -8.47 -4.28 2.51
CA VAL A 79 -7.19 -3.75 2.05
C VAL A 79 -7.25 -3.51 0.54
N ASP A 80 -7.37 -2.25 0.15
CA ASP A 80 -7.64 -1.89 -1.25
C ASP A 80 -6.39 -1.54 -2.08
N ALA A 81 -5.19 -1.40 -1.49
CA ALA A 81 -3.98 -0.96 -2.22
C ALA A 81 -2.69 -1.78 -1.92
N LEU A 82 -1.96 -2.11 -3.00
CA LEU A 82 -0.74 -2.94 -3.01
C LEU A 82 0.52 -2.12 -2.70
N GLN A 83 1.49 -2.74 -2.03
CA GLN A 83 2.81 -2.18 -1.70
C GLN A 83 3.80 -2.30 -2.85
N VAL A 84 4.54 -1.23 -3.19
CA VAL A 84 5.80 -1.38 -3.94
C VAL A 84 6.91 -1.86 -3.00
N ASP A 85 7.39 -3.08 -3.21
CA ASP A 85 8.43 -3.80 -2.46
C ASP A 85 9.85 -3.38 -2.89
N ALA A 86 10.08 -3.22 -4.20
CA ALA A 86 11.40 -2.84 -4.72
C ALA A 86 11.31 -1.94 -5.96
N VAL A 87 12.27 -1.03 -6.08
CA VAL A 87 12.47 -0.14 -7.23
C VAL A 87 13.85 -0.36 -7.81
N LYS A 88 13.95 -0.96 -9.01
CA LYS A 88 15.21 -1.06 -9.77
C LYS A 88 15.23 -0.03 -10.88
N LEU A 89 16.23 0.86 -10.87
CA LEU A 89 16.47 1.86 -11.91
C LEU A 89 17.38 1.29 -13.01
N ASP A 90 16.83 1.14 -14.21
CA ASP A 90 17.58 0.95 -15.46
C ASP A 90 17.65 2.29 -16.23
N LEU A 91 18.56 2.43 -17.20
CA LEU A 91 18.68 3.65 -18.00
C LEU A 91 17.38 4.00 -18.75
N GLN A 92 16.53 3.00 -19.02
CA GLN A 92 15.29 3.18 -19.79
C GLN A 92 14.00 3.07 -18.97
N TYR A 93 13.99 2.29 -17.88
CA TYR A 93 12.78 2.02 -17.11
C TYR A 93 13.07 1.80 -15.62
N VAL A 94 12.03 2.01 -14.84
CA VAL A 94 11.95 1.67 -13.42
C VAL A 94 11.18 0.37 -13.31
N THR A 95 11.72 -0.62 -12.59
CA THR A 95 10.95 -1.83 -12.25
C THR A 95 10.30 -1.62 -10.89
N LEU A 96 8.97 -1.76 -10.82
CA LEU A 96 8.22 -1.79 -9.57
C LEU A 96 7.81 -3.23 -9.30
N ARG A 97 8.19 -3.77 -8.15
CA ARG A 97 7.66 -5.04 -7.64
C ARG A 97 6.61 -4.75 -6.58
N PHE A 98 5.46 -5.40 -6.64
CA PHE A 98 4.41 -5.24 -5.62
C PHE A 98 3.64 -6.54 -5.42
N ASN A 99 3.05 -6.70 -4.23
CA ASN A 99 2.18 -7.84 -3.93
C ASN A 99 1.01 -7.88 -4.91
N THR A 100 0.56 -9.07 -5.32
CA THR A 100 -0.61 -9.28 -6.19
C THR A 100 -1.30 -10.59 -5.88
N GLU A 101 -2.57 -10.69 -6.24
CA GLU A 101 -3.36 -11.92 -6.19
C GLU A 101 -3.50 -12.49 -7.60
N TYR A 102 -3.26 -13.80 -7.74
CA TYR A 102 -3.31 -14.49 -9.03
C TYR A 102 -4.65 -14.28 -9.75
N GLY A 103 -4.58 -13.96 -11.05
CA GLY A 103 -5.76 -13.82 -11.90
C GLY A 103 -6.48 -12.48 -11.77
N ARG A 104 -6.13 -11.64 -10.80
CA ARG A 104 -6.71 -10.29 -10.67
C ARG A 104 -6.08 -9.28 -11.62
N HIS A 105 -6.86 -8.29 -12.02
CA HIS A 105 -6.39 -7.20 -12.87
C HIS A 105 -5.97 -5.97 -12.06
N TYR A 106 -4.82 -5.40 -12.45
CA TYR A 106 -4.21 -4.27 -11.77
C TYR A 106 -3.84 -3.15 -12.73
N GLN A 107 -3.83 -1.92 -12.22
CA GLN A 107 -3.46 -0.71 -12.94
C GLN A 107 -2.53 0.15 -12.09
N VAL A 108 -1.54 0.78 -12.73
CA VAL A 108 -0.59 1.67 -12.07
C VAL A 108 -0.95 3.12 -12.35
N GLU A 109 -0.92 3.95 -11.32
CA GLU A 109 -1.02 5.40 -11.42
C GLU A 109 0.28 6.06 -11.01
N VAL A 110 0.55 7.22 -11.60
CA VAL A 110 1.71 8.05 -11.30
C VAL A 110 1.29 9.47 -10.90
N SER A 111 2.08 10.05 -10.00
CA SER A 111 2.03 11.48 -9.67
C SER A 111 3.44 12.06 -9.57
N THR A 112 3.58 13.35 -9.85
CA THR A 112 4.83 14.11 -9.66
C THR A 112 4.73 15.14 -8.54
N ASP A 113 3.53 15.37 -8.01
CA ASP A 113 3.17 16.41 -7.04
C ASP A 113 2.39 15.86 -5.83
N LEU A 114 2.10 14.55 -5.79
CA LEU A 114 1.23 13.85 -4.84
C LEU A 114 -0.26 14.24 -4.90
N VAL A 115 -0.63 15.24 -5.70
CA VAL A 115 -1.98 15.79 -5.80
C VAL A 115 -2.67 15.25 -7.06
N THR A 116 -2.00 15.34 -8.20
CA THR A 116 -2.54 14.95 -9.50
C THR A 116 -2.09 13.53 -9.84
N TRP A 117 -3.05 12.62 -10.00
CA TRP A 117 -2.82 11.22 -10.32
C TRP A 117 -3.35 10.89 -11.71
N ARG A 118 -2.59 10.12 -12.48
CA ARG A 118 -3.00 9.64 -13.82
C ARG A 118 -2.53 8.21 -14.03
N THR A 119 -3.21 7.47 -14.89
CA THR A 119 -2.76 6.14 -15.32
C THR A 119 -1.37 6.22 -15.95
N GLU A 120 -0.51 5.31 -15.54
CA GLU A 120 0.84 5.17 -16.05
C GLU A 120 0.92 4.10 -17.13
N TYR A 121 1.80 4.30 -18.12
CA TYR A 121 2.12 3.27 -19.09
C TYR A 121 3.03 2.23 -18.42
N VAL A 122 2.60 0.98 -18.40
CA VAL A 122 3.38 -0.12 -17.81
C VAL A 122 3.54 -1.28 -18.77
N SER A 123 4.65 -1.98 -18.62
CA SER A 123 4.92 -3.25 -19.27
C SER A 123 4.94 -4.32 -18.19
N ALA A 124 4.10 -5.35 -18.34
CA ALA A 124 3.88 -6.40 -17.35
C ALA A 124 4.39 -7.76 -17.85
N PRO A 125 4.58 -8.76 -16.97
CA PRO A 125 5.05 -10.08 -17.35
C PRO A 125 3.96 -10.82 -18.15
N LYS A 126 4.36 -11.61 -19.13
CA LYS A 126 3.45 -12.53 -19.82
C LYS A 126 3.52 -13.93 -19.20
N ALA A 127 2.40 -14.64 -19.20
CA ALA A 127 2.31 -16.01 -18.70
C ALA A 127 3.27 -16.98 -19.42
N ASN A 128 3.61 -16.73 -20.69
CA ASN A 128 4.55 -17.54 -21.47
C ASN A 128 6.00 -17.00 -21.46
N GLY A 129 6.30 -16.08 -20.53
CA GLY A 129 7.59 -15.41 -20.45
C GLY A 129 7.69 -14.15 -21.31
N GLY A 130 8.61 -13.26 -20.92
CA GLY A 130 8.79 -11.95 -21.55
C GLY A 130 7.80 -10.90 -21.04
N TRP A 131 7.74 -9.77 -21.75
CA TRP A 131 7.05 -8.56 -21.31
C TRP A 131 6.01 -8.09 -22.33
N THR A 132 4.92 -7.47 -21.87
CA THR A 132 3.95 -6.81 -22.74
C THR A 132 4.52 -5.52 -23.33
N PRO A 133 3.97 -5.02 -24.46
CA PRO A 133 4.16 -3.62 -24.83
C PRO A 133 3.70 -2.71 -23.68
N PHE A 134 4.31 -1.52 -23.58
CA PHE A 134 3.85 -0.52 -22.62
C PHE A 134 2.42 -0.08 -22.96
N SER A 135 1.52 -0.14 -21.97
CA SER A 135 0.11 0.18 -22.12
C SER A 135 -0.45 0.79 -20.83
N THR A 136 -1.55 1.52 -20.93
CA THR A 136 -2.35 1.98 -19.79
C THR A 136 -3.47 1.01 -19.41
N GLU A 137 -3.69 -0.03 -20.22
CA GLU A 137 -4.68 -1.06 -19.94
C GLU A 137 -4.28 -1.86 -18.69
N PRO A 138 -5.26 -2.30 -17.87
CA PRO A 138 -4.99 -3.19 -16.76
C PRO A 138 -4.27 -4.47 -17.21
N PHE A 139 -3.36 -4.97 -16.37
CA PHE A 139 -2.67 -6.25 -16.58
C PHE A 139 -3.13 -7.26 -15.55
N MET A 140 -3.20 -8.53 -15.96
CA MET A 140 -3.52 -9.64 -15.07
C MET A 140 -2.26 -10.07 -14.30
N ALA A 141 -2.39 -10.27 -13.00
CA ALA A 141 -1.32 -10.80 -12.17
C ALA A 141 -1.06 -12.30 -12.45
N GLY A 142 0.23 -12.66 -12.44
CA GLY A 142 0.69 -14.04 -12.58
C GLY A 142 0.45 -14.88 -11.31
N PRO A 143 0.80 -16.17 -11.32
CA PRO A 143 0.52 -17.11 -10.24
C PRO A 143 1.31 -16.85 -8.94
N ASP A 144 2.29 -15.95 -8.96
CA ASP A 144 3.07 -15.57 -7.79
C ASP A 144 2.31 -14.57 -6.89
N THR A 145 2.77 -14.46 -5.64
CA THR A 145 2.23 -13.47 -4.67
C THR A 145 2.66 -12.03 -4.97
N HIS A 146 3.50 -11.82 -5.98
CA HIS A 146 4.01 -10.53 -6.39
C HIS A 146 4.05 -10.42 -7.92
N THR A 147 3.84 -9.21 -8.43
CA THR A 147 4.07 -8.88 -9.83
C THR A 147 5.14 -7.81 -9.95
N GLU A 148 5.99 -7.95 -10.96
CA GLU A 148 6.92 -6.91 -11.39
C GLU A 148 6.40 -6.23 -12.65
N VAL A 149 6.38 -4.90 -12.66
CA VAL A 149 6.08 -4.11 -13.86
C VAL A 149 7.23 -3.16 -14.17
N ARG A 150 7.43 -2.89 -15.45
CA ARG A 150 8.34 -1.85 -15.92
C ARG A 150 7.55 -0.58 -16.18
N VAL A 151 8.08 0.54 -15.73
CA VAL A 151 7.55 1.89 -15.93
C VAL A 151 8.60 2.71 -16.68
N PRO A 152 8.25 3.43 -17.76
CA PRO A 152 9.22 4.26 -18.46
C PRO A 152 9.73 5.39 -17.56
N ARG A 153 11.04 5.65 -17.60
CA ARG A 153 11.63 6.74 -16.79
C ARG A 153 11.10 8.12 -17.21
N ASN A 154 10.84 8.30 -18.50
CA ASN A 154 10.29 9.53 -19.09
C ASN A 154 11.00 10.82 -18.66
N GLY A 155 12.32 10.75 -18.36
CA GLY A 155 13.10 11.90 -17.91
C GLY A 155 12.64 12.55 -16.59
N ARG A 156 11.78 11.89 -15.81
CA ARG A 156 11.19 12.48 -14.61
C ARG A 156 12.23 12.57 -13.50
N ALA A 157 12.34 13.75 -12.87
CA ALA A 157 13.22 13.97 -11.71
C ALA A 157 12.68 13.32 -10.42
N ARG A 158 11.35 13.19 -10.32
CA ARG A 158 10.63 12.53 -9.21
C ARG A 158 9.34 11.89 -9.72
N ALA A 159 8.91 10.79 -9.12
CA ALA A 159 7.63 10.15 -9.40
C ALA A 159 7.17 9.35 -8.18
N PHE A 160 5.86 9.35 -7.94
CA PHE A 160 5.18 8.55 -6.93
C PHE A 160 4.20 7.61 -7.64
N PHE A 161 4.07 6.39 -7.15
CA PHE A 161 3.25 5.36 -7.79
C PHE A 161 2.17 4.84 -6.84
N LYS A 162 0.99 4.56 -7.40
CA LYS A 162 -0.10 3.82 -6.75
C LYS A 162 -0.44 2.63 -7.63
N ILE A 163 -0.80 1.50 -7.01
CA ILE A 163 -1.27 0.33 -7.74
C ILE A 163 -2.67 -0.01 -7.24
N LYS A 164 -3.60 -0.13 -8.18
CA LYS A 164 -5.01 -0.37 -7.93
C LYS A 164 -5.41 -1.73 -8.50
N CYS A 165 -6.11 -2.54 -7.71
CA CYS A 165 -6.92 -3.63 -8.25
C CYS A 165 -8.15 -3.00 -8.95
N VAL A 166 -8.43 -3.35 -10.20
CA VAL A 166 -9.53 -2.74 -10.98
C VAL A 166 -10.79 -3.60 -11.04
N GLU A 167 -10.75 -4.77 -10.41
CA GLU A 167 -11.90 -5.65 -10.25
C GLU A 167 -12.65 -5.32 -8.96
N ARG A 168 -13.99 -5.45 -9.00
CA ARG A 168 -14.89 -5.28 -7.85
C ARG A 168 -15.05 -6.57 -7.07
#